data_AF-A0A9F2R7I7-F1
#
_entry.id   AF-A0A9F2R7I7-F1
#
_cell.length_a   1.000
_cell.length_b   1.000
_cell.length_c   1.000
_cell.angle_alpha   90.00
_cell.angle_beta   90.00
_cell.angle_gamma   90.00
#
_symmetry.space_group_name_H-M   'P 1'
#
loop_
_entity.id
_entity.type
_entity.pdbx_description
1 polymer ?
#
loop_
_entity_poly.entity_id
_entity_poly.type
_entity_poly.pdbx_seq_one_letter_code
_entity_poly.pdbx_strand_id
1 'polypeptide(L)'
;MVDAGKAYIITNKQFVGGVRDLSQQCKKDEMISECLDKFGDSLQEMVNYHMILFDQAQRSVRQQLNNFVKEDVRKFKETKKQFDKVREDMEIALVKNAQAPRHKPHEVEEATGTLTITRKCFRHLALDYVLQINVLQAKKKFEILDAMLSFMHAQYTFFQQGYSLLHELDPYMKKLATELDQLVIDSAVEKREMEHKHALIQQRTLLQ
;
A
#
# COMPACT_ATOMS: atom_id res chain seq x y z
N MET A 1 5.08 3.98 -0.48
CA MET A 1 4.67 2.76 0.26
C MET A 1 4.57 1.55 -0.68
N VAL A 2 3.60 1.50 -1.62
CA VAL A 2 3.43 0.31 -2.50
C VAL A 2 4.67 -0.01 -3.33
N ASP A 3 5.31 0.99 -3.94
CA ASP A 3 6.49 0.75 -4.79
C ASP A 3 7.70 0.26 -3.98
N ALA A 4 7.92 0.82 -2.79
CA ALA A 4 8.91 0.31 -1.84
C ALA A 4 8.56 -1.11 -1.34
N GLY A 5 7.27 -1.40 -1.12
CA GLY A 5 6.78 -2.72 -0.76
C GLY A 5 7.02 -3.78 -1.83
N LYS A 6 6.87 -3.42 -3.12
CA LYS A 6 7.22 -4.30 -4.24
C LYS A 6 8.71 -4.63 -4.26
N ALA A 7 9.57 -3.63 -4.10
CA ALA A 7 11.02 -3.87 -4.01
C ALA A 7 11.36 -4.79 -2.83
N TYR A 8 10.78 -4.54 -1.66
CA TYR A 8 10.92 -5.39 -0.47
C TYR A 8 10.49 -6.85 -0.74
N ILE A 9 9.35 -7.08 -1.40
CA ILE A 9 8.90 -8.42 -1.76
C ILE A 9 9.91 -9.11 -2.69
N ILE A 10 10.39 -8.41 -3.73
CA ILE A 10 11.34 -8.97 -4.69
C ILE A 10 12.61 -9.43 -3.97
N THR A 11 13.16 -8.58 -3.10
CA THR A 11 14.35 -8.92 -2.30
C THR A 11 14.09 -10.09 -1.36
N ASN A 12 12.94 -10.15 -0.69
CA ASN A 12 12.62 -11.29 0.18
C ASN A 12 12.43 -12.59 -0.60
N LYS A 13 11.83 -12.55 -1.80
CA LYS A 13 11.75 -13.74 -2.67
C LYS A 13 13.12 -14.27 -3.05
N GLN A 14 14.05 -13.37 -3.36
CA GLN A 14 15.43 -13.75 -3.67
C GLN A 14 16.12 -14.37 -2.45
N PHE A 15 15.93 -13.81 -1.27
CA PHE A 15 16.44 -14.37 -0.02
C PHE A 15 15.90 -15.78 0.25
N VAL A 16 14.57 -15.97 0.14
CA VAL A 16 13.93 -17.29 0.30
C VAL A 16 14.43 -18.29 -0.76
N GLY A 17 14.66 -17.84 -1.99
CA GLY A 17 15.32 -18.63 -3.03
C GLY A 17 16.70 -19.13 -2.59
N GLY A 18 17.53 -18.23 -2.05
CA GLY A 18 18.85 -18.59 -1.52
C GLY A 18 18.80 -19.59 -0.35
N VAL A 19 17.81 -19.48 0.54
CA VAL A 19 17.59 -20.47 1.62
C VAL A 19 17.28 -21.86 1.05
N ARG A 20 16.43 -21.92 0.01
CA ARG A 20 16.09 -23.18 -0.67
C ARG A 20 17.29 -23.77 -1.41
N ASP A 21 18.08 -22.93 -2.07
CA ASP A 21 19.30 -23.37 -2.74
C ASP A 21 20.31 -23.95 -1.73
N LEU A 22 20.45 -23.33 -0.55
CA LEU A 22 21.27 -23.86 0.53
C LEU A 22 20.75 -25.21 1.04
N SER A 23 19.44 -25.34 1.24
CA SER A 23 18.80 -26.62 1.60
C SER A 23 19.17 -27.73 0.61
N GLN A 24 19.11 -27.42 -0.69
CA GLN A 24 19.49 -28.39 -1.72
C GLN A 24 20.96 -28.83 -1.65
N GLN A 25 21.87 -27.93 -1.29
CA GLN A 25 23.29 -28.25 -1.09
C GLN A 25 23.51 -29.11 0.16
N CYS A 26 22.67 -28.94 1.17
CA CYS A 26 22.72 -29.64 2.44
C CYS A 26 21.88 -30.94 2.49
N LYS A 27 21.33 -31.43 1.38
CA LYS A 27 20.45 -32.63 1.34
C LYS A 27 20.98 -33.90 2.01
N LYS A 28 22.29 -34.02 2.21
CA LYS A 28 22.91 -35.15 2.91
C LYS A 28 22.81 -35.05 4.43
N ASP A 29 22.62 -33.84 4.94
CA ASP A 29 22.38 -33.54 6.34
C ASP A 29 20.88 -33.30 6.53
N GLU A 30 20.19 -34.33 7.02
CA GLU A 30 18.74 -34.32 7.17
C GLU A 30 18.26 -33.20 8.10
N MET A 31 19.00 -32.92 9.18
CA MET A 31 18.66 -31.89 10.15
C MET A 31 18.78 -30.48 9.54
N ILE A 32 19.87 -30.21 8.82
CA ILE A 32 20.06 -28.92 8.15
C ILE A 32 19.02 -28.73 7.03
N SER A 33 18.80 -29.76 6.21
CA SER A 33 17.83 -29.71 5.10
C SER A 33 16.40 -29.48 5.62
N GLU A 34 15.95 -30.22 6.64
CA GLU A 34 14.61 -30.06 7.23
C GLU A 34 14.40 -28.65 7.78
N CYS A 35 15.41 -28.11 8.48
CA CYS A 35 15.40 -26.75 9.03
C CYS A 35 15.24 -25.68 7.95
N LEU A 36 16.09 -25.74 6.92
CA LEU A 36 16.08 -24.77 5.84
C LEU A 36 14.78 -24.87 5.02
N ASP A 37 14.24 -26.07 4.82
CA ASP A 37 12.96 -26.25 4.13
C ASP A 37 11.80 -25.65 4.92
N LYS A 38 11.66 -25.99 6.22
CA LYS A 38 10.58 -25.45 7.08
C LYS A 38 10.62 -23.93 7.20
N PHE A 39 11.82 -23.37 7.39
CA PHE A 39 11.98 -21.92 7.45
C PHE A 39 11.77 -21.25 6.08
N GLY A 40 12.26 -21.86 5.00
CA GLY A 40 12.05 -21.39 3.64
C GLY A 40 10.56 -21.31 3.28
N ASP A 41 9.78 -22.34 3.64
CA ASP A 41 8.34 -22.37 3.39
C ASP A 41 7.57 -21.36 4.24
N SER A 42 7.92 -21.23 5.52
CA SER A 42 7.32 -20.21 6.40
C SER A 42 7.61 -18.79 5.90
N LEU A 43 8.85 -18.52 5.47
CA LEU A 43 9.23 -17.23 4.90
C LEU A 43 8.51 -16.98 3.56
N GLN A 44 8.31 -18.02 2.74
CA GLN A 44 7.55 -17.91 1.50
C GLN A 44 6.09 -17.51 1.76
N GLU A 45 5.46 -18.06 2.79
CA GLU A 45 4.10 -17.67 3.20
C GLU A 45 4.05 -16.23 3.73
N MET A 46 5.02 -15.80 4.54
CA MET A 46 5.13 -14.39 4.95
C MET A 46 5.24 -13.43 3.76
N VAL A 47 6.01 -13.81 2.74
CA VAL A 47 6.09 -13.06 1.47
C VAL A 47 4.73 -12.99 0.77
N ASN A 48 3.98 -14.09 0.76
CA ASN A 48 2.63 -14.13 0.18
C ASN A 48 1.67 -13.20 0.93
N TYR A 49 1.71 -13.17 2.26
CA TYR A 49 0.89 -12.25 3.06
C TYR A 49 1.25 -10.78 2.81
N HIS A 50 2.54 -10.46 2.69
CA HIS A 50 2.97 -9.11 2.29
C HIS A 50 2.47 -8.71 0.89
N MET A 51 2.47 -9.64 -0.07
CA MET A 51 1.91 -9.40 -1.41
C MET A 51 0.44 -9.02 -1.34
N ILE A 52 -0.36 -9.78 -0.58
CA ILE A 52 -1.79 -9.49 -0.39
C ILE A 52 -1.99 -8.12 0.27
N LEU A 53 -1.21 -7.81 1.31
CA LEU A 53 -1.28 -6.52 2.00
C LEU A 53 -1.01 -5.34 1.06
N PHE A 54 0.06 -5.40 0.27
CA PHE A 54 0.42 -4.29 -0.63
C PHE A 54 -0.54 -4.15 -1.81
N ASP A 55 -1.08 -5.26 -2.31
CA ASP A 55 -2.13 -5.27 -3.32
C ASP A 55 -3.42 -4.65 -2.78
N GLN A 56 -3.81 -4.98 -1.54
CA GLN A 56 -4.96 -4.37 -0.89
C GLN A 56 -4.74 -2.88 -0.63
N ALA A 57 -3.55 -2.47 -0.20
CA ALA A 57 -3.21 -1.06 -0.03
C ALA A 57 -3.25 -0.27 -1.34
N GLN A 58 -2.83 -0.89 -2.45
CA GLN A 58 -2.90 -0.30 -3.78
C GLN A 58 -4.36 -0.07 -4.20
N ARG A 59 -5.24 -1.04 -3.97
CA ARG A 59 -6.67 -0.92 -4.29
C ARG A 59 -7.40 0.06 -3.37
N SER A 60 -7.34 -0.16 -2.06
CA SER A 60 -8.15 0.59 -1.10
C SER A 60 -7.68 2.03 -0.91
N VAL A 61 -6.36 2.30 -0.92
CA VAL A 61 -5.86 3.66 -0.69
C VAL A 61 -5.59 4.35 -2.01
N ARG A 62 -4.71 3.79 -2.84
CA ARG A 62 -4.25 4.50 -4.04
C ARG A 62 -5.33 4.60 -5.10
N GLN A 63 -6.00 3.49 -5.43
CA GLN A 63 -6.98 3.50 -6.52
C GLN A 63 -8.26 4.23 -6.12
N GLN A 64 -8.85 3.91 -4.97
CA GLN A 64 -10.09 4.56 -4.51
C GLN A 64 -9.95 6.08 -4.39
N LEU A 65 -8.91 6.57 -3.69
CA LEU A 65 -8.70 8.01 -3.53
C LEU A 65 -8.34 8.70 -4.85
N ASN A 66 -7.59 8.03 -5.74
CA ASN A 66 -7.29 8.58 -7.06
C ASN A 66 -8.55 8.68 -7.94
N ASN A 67 -9.45 7.70 -7.86
CA ASN A 67 -10.74 7.76 -8.56
C ASN A 67 -11.60 8.93 -8.04
N PHE A 68 -11.73 9.07 -6.71
CA PHE A 68 -12.42 10.21 -6.10
C PHE A 68 -11.85 11.57 -6.59
N VAL A 69 -10.52 11.70 -6.69
CA VAL A 69 -9.90 12.91 -7.22
C VAL A 69 -10.18 13.10 -8.73
N LYS A 70 -10.05 12.04 -9.53
CA LYS A 70 -10.18 12.12 -10.99
C LYS A 70 -11.61 12.33 -11.46
N GLU A 71 -12.58 11.80 -10.73
CA GLU A 71 -13.99 11.81 -11.12
C GLU A 71 -14.73 12.93 -10.38
N ASP A 72 -14.83 12.85 -9.06
CA ASP A 72 -15.65 13.78 -8.28
C ASP A 72 -15.00 15.16 -8.16
N VAL A 73 -13.72 15.23 -7.75
CA VAL A 73 -13.04 16.52 -7.59
C VAL A 73 -12.86 17.23 -8.93
N ARG A 74 -12.56 16.49 -10.00
CA ARG A 74 -12.45 17.07 -11.35
C ARG A 74 -13.79 17.61 -11.84
N LYS A 75 -14.88 16.86 -11.68
CA LYS A 75 -16.22 17.30 -12.06
C LYS A 75 -16.62 18.57 -11.30
N PHE A 76 -16.39 18.59 -9.99
CA PHE A 76 -16.62 19.78 -9.16
C PHE A 76 -15.86 21.01 -9.68
N LYS A 77 -14.57 20.85 -10.04
CA LYS A 77 -13.76 21.94 -10.58
C LYS A 77 -14.30 22.49 -11.89
N GLU A 78 -14.84 21.62 -12.76
CA GLU A 78 -15.46 22.06 -14.01
C GLU A 78 -16.76 22.84 -13.76
N THR A 79 -17.64 22.35 -12.87
CA THR A 79 -18.85 23.09 -12.47
C THR A 79 -18.50 24.44 -11.87
N LYS A 80 -17.47 24.50 -11.02
CA LYS A 80 -16.97 25.77 -10.46
C LYS A 80 -16.54 26.73 -11.57
N LYS A 81 -15.75 26.26 -12.54
CA LYS A 81 -15.28 27.07 -13.66
C LYS A 81 -16.44 27.64 -14.48
N GLN A 82 -17.47 26.84 -14.74
CA GLN A 82 -18.66 27.29 -15.46
C GLN A 82 -19.46 28.33 -14.66
N PHE A 83 -19.60 28.11 -13.36
CA PHE A 83 -20.21 29.07 -12.43
C PHE A 83 -19.45 30.41 -12.41
N ASP A 84 -18.13 30.37 -12.26
CA ASP A 84 -17.28 31.57 -12.21
C ASP A 84 -17.40 32.37 -13.53
N LYS A 85 -17.44 31.68 -14.67
CA LYS A 85 -17.63 32.31 -15.99
C LYS A 85 -19.00 32.99 -16.12
N VAL A 86 -20.10 32.30 -15.82
CA VAL A 86 -21.45 32.89 -15.98
C VAL A 86 -21.69 34.03 -14.98
N ARG A 87 -21.01 33.98 -13.84
CA ARG A 87 -21.00 35.08 -12.87
C ARG A 87 -20.38 36.33 -13.49
N GLU A 88 -19.19 36.22 -14.08
CA GLU A 88 -18.52 37.33 -14.77
C GLU A 88 -19.37 37.87 -15.94
N ASP A 89 -19.93 36.98 -16.76
CA ASP A 89 -20.84 37.36 -17.86
C ASP A 89 -22.06 38.15 -17.34
N MET A 90 -22.62 37.75 -16.19
CA MET A 90 -23.75 38.45 -15.56
C MET A 90 -23.34 39.83 -15.04
N GLU A 91 -22.17 39.95 -14.42
CA GLU A 91 -21.61 41.23 -13.95
C GLU A 91 -21.42 42.19 -15.14
N ILE A 92 -20.90 41.71 -16.27
CA ILE A 92 -20.77 42.50 -17.51
C ILE A 92 -22.14 42.91 -18.06
N ALA A 93 -23.10 41.99 -18.13
CA ALA A 93 -24.46 42.27 -18.64
C ALA A 93 -25.21 43.29 -17.77
N LEU A 94 -25.01 43.25 -16.45
CA LEU A 94 -25.55 44.24 -15.52
C LEU A 94 -25.02 45.66 -15.82
N VAL A 95 -23.71 45.80 -15.99
CA VAL A 95 -23.09 47.10 -16.32
C VAL A 95 -23.58 47.62 -17.66
N LYS A 96 -23.62 46.78 -18.70
CA LYS A 96 -24.11 47.16 -20.03
C LYS A 96 -25.57 47.61 -20.00
N ASN A 97 -26.43 46.90 -19.26
CA ASN A 97 -27.83 47.29 -19.12
C ASN A 97 -28.00 48.62 -18.35
N ALA A 98 -27.22 48.84 -17.30
CA ALA A 98 -27.25 50.09 -16.53
C ALA A 98 -26.78 51.30 -17.35
N GLN A 99 -25.85 51.10 -18.29
CA GLN A 99 -25.28 52.15 -19.15
C GLN A 99 -26.05 52.35 -20.47
N ALA A 100 -27.10 51.56 -20.74
CA ALA A 100 -27.82 51.61 -22.01
C ALA A 100 -28.45 53.00 -22.26
N PRO A 101 -28.27 53.60 -23.45
CA PRO A 101 -28.79 54.93 -23.75
C PRO A 101 -30.32 54.92 -23.84
N ARG A 102 -31.00 55.54 -22.86
CA ARG A 102 -32.47 55.54 -22.74
C ARG A 102 -33.23 56.11 -23.95
N HIS A 103 -32.58 56.93 -24.76
CA HIS A 103 -33.15 57.51 -25.97
C HIS A 103 -33.14 56.55 -27.18
N LYS A 104 -32.55 55.36 -27.04
CA LYS A 104 -32.51 54.31 -28.06
C LYS A 104 -33.22 53.05 -27.57
N PRO A 105 -34.55 52.95 -27.75
CA PRO A 105 -35.35 51.85 -27.19
C PRO A 105 -34.85 50.45 -27.57
N HIS A 106 -34.40 50.25 -28.81
CA HIS A 106 -33.86 48.97 -29.28
C HIS A 106 -32.59 48.54 -28.51
N GLU A 107 -31.66 49.46 -28.27
CA GLU A 107 -30.42 49.15 -27.52
C GLU A 107 -30.72 48.82 -26.05
N VAL A 108 -31.73 49.48 -25.47
CA VAL A 108 -32.22 49.18 -24.11
C VAL A 108 -32.86 47.79 -24.06
N GLU A 109 -33.69 47.45 -25.05
CA GLU A 109 -34.34 46.15 -25.15
C GLU A 109 -33.32 45.01 -25.29
N GLU A 110 -32.33 45.17 -26.17
CA GLU A 110 -31.25 44.18 -26.36
C GLU A 110 -30.43 43.96 -25.09
N ALA A 111 -30.04 45.04 -24.41
CA ALA A 111 -29.28 44.95 -23.16
C ALA A 111 -30.11 44.28 -22.05
N THR A 112 -31.42 44.57 -22.00
CA THR A 112 -32.35 43.97 -21.02
C THR A 112 -32.58 42.49 -21.32
N GLY A 113 -32.73 42.11 -22.59
CA GLY A 113 -32.84 40.73 -23.03
C GLY A 113 -31.61 39.91 -22.67
N THR A 114 -30.42 40.43 -22.98
CA THR A 114 -29.14 39.80 -22.62
C THR A 114 -29.02 39.60 -21.10
N LEU A 115 -29.28 40.64 -20.30
CA LEU A 115 -29.27 40.54 -18.84
C LEU A 115 -30.25 39.48 -18.32
N THR A 116 -31.45 39.41 -18.90
CA THR A 116 -32.48 38.44 -18.50
C THR A 116 -32.02 37.00 -18.72
N ILE A 117 -31.42 36.73 -19.89
CA ILE A 117 -30.88 35.41 -20.23
C ILE A 117 -29.72 35.05 -19.31
N THR A 118 -28.71 35.92 -19.19
CA THR A 118 -27.52 35.63 -18.38
C THR A 118 -27.86 35.46 -16.91
N ARG A 119 -28.82 36.24 -16.37
CA ARG A 119 -29.32 36.07 -15.00
C ARG A 119 -29.99 34.72 -14.79
N LYS A 120 -30.74 34.22 -15.77
CA LYS A 120 -31.36 32.88 -15.70
C LYS A 120 -30.28 31.79 -15.69
N CYS A 121 -29.29 31.88 -16.58
CA CYS A 121 -28.16 30.95 -16.62
C CYS A 121 -27.35 30.96 -15.32
N PHE A 122 -27.05 32.15 -14.78
CA PHE A 122 -26.34 32.29 -13.50
C PHE A 122 -27.07 31.58 -12.37
N ARG A 123 -28.38 31.80 -12.22
CA ARG A 123 -29.18 31.15 -11.16
C ARG A 123 -29.16 29.62 -11.28
N HIS A 124 -29.25 29.10 -12.50
CA HIS A 124 -29.19 27.65 -12.72
C HIS A 124 -27.82 27.07 -12.34
N LEU A 125 -26.74 27.65 -12.86
CA LEU A 125 -25.38 27.17 -12.56
C LEU A 125 -24.96 27.42 -11.10
N ALA A 126 -25.52 28.43 -10.44
CA ALA A 126 -25.31 28.65 -9.01
C ALA A 126 -25.91 27.52 -8.17
N LEU A 127 -27.12 27.07 -8.52
CA LEU A 127 -27.75 25.92 -7.85
C LEU A 127 -26.98 24.63 -8.11
N ASP A 128 -26.54 24.40 -9.35
CA ASP A 128 -25.70 23.24 -9.68
C ASP A 128 -24.37 23.27 -8.91
N TYR A 129 -23.75 24.45 -8.80
CA TYR A 129 -22.51 24.60 -8.04
C TYR A 129 -22.71 24.28 -6.56
N VAL A 130 -23.75 24.83 -5.92
CA VAL A 130 -24.09 24.53 -4.52
C VAL A 130 -24.40 23.05 -4.32
N LEU A 131 -25.13 22.43 -5.25
CA LEU A 131 -25.39 20.99 -5.24
C LEU A 131 -24.08 20.19 -5.29
N GLN A 132 -23.18 20.52 -6.22
CA GLN A 132 -21.89 19.82 -6.34
C GLN A 132 -21.00 20.03 -5.09
N ILE A 133 -21.05 21.20 -4.42
CA ILE A 133 -20.39 21.39 -3.12
C ILE A 133 -20.91 20.38 -2.11
N ASN A 134 -22.23 20.28 -1.96
CA ASN A 134 -22.85 19.40 -0.97
C ASN A 134 -22.55 17.92 -1.27
N VAL A 135 -22.65 17.50 -2.54
CA VAL A 135 -22.31 16.13 -2.94
C VAL A 135 -20.84 15.82 -2.65
N LEU A 136 -19.92 16.73 -3.00
CA LEU A 136 -18.49 16.49 -2.78
C LEU A 136 -18.15 16.43 -1.28
N GLN A 137 -18.73 17.30 -0.45
CA GLN A 137 -18.52 17.29 1.00
C GLN A 137 -19.04 16.00 1.63
N ALA A 138 -20.23 15.54 1.24
CA ALA A 138 -20.79 14.27 1.70
C ALA A 138 -19.92 13.08 1.28
N LYS A 139 -19.48 13.06 0.01
CA LYS A 139 -18.63 11.99 -0.53
C LYS A 139 -17.25 11.91 0.08
N LYS A 140 -16.58 13.06 0.20
CA LYS A 140 -15.21 13.15 0.73
C LYS A 140 -15.06 12.40 2.05
N LYS A 141 -16.03 12.57 2.96
CA LYS A 141 -15.97 11.98 4.30
C LYS A 141 -15.96 10.45 4.23
N PHE A 142 -16.91 9.85 3.51
CA PHE A 142 -16.99 8.40 3.49
C PHE A 142 -15.89 7.77 2.63
N GLU A 143 -15.49 8.37 1.50
CA GLU A 143 -14.42 7.83 0.65
C GLU A 143 -13.08 7.73 1.39
N ILE A 144 -12.73 8.76 2.16
CA ILE A 144 -11.49 8.76 2.95
C ILE A 144 -11.56 7.74 4.08
N LEU A 145 -12.68 7.69 4.79
CA LEU A 145 -12.85 6.77 5.91
C LEU A 145 -12.87 5.31 5.44
N ASP A 146 -13.56 5.01 4.34
CA ASP A 146 -13.66 3.68 3.76
C ASP A 146 -12.32 3.17 3.25
N ALA A 147 -11.55 4.02 2.55
CA ALA A 147 -10.19 3.71 2.10
C ALA A 147 -9.26 3.34 3.27
N MET A 148 -9.29 4.14 4.35
CA MET A 148 -8.46 3.91 5.53
C MET A 148 -8.92 2.69 6.33
N LEU A 149 -10.23 2.51 6.52
CA LEU A 149 -10.79 1.36 7.21
C LEU A 149 -10.45 0.06 6.47
N SER A 150 -10.62 0.04 5.16
CA SER A 150 -10.25 -1.09 4.30
C SER A 150 -8.75 -1.42 4.40
N PHE A 151 -7.88 -0.41 4.48
CA PHE A 151 -6.45 -0.64 4.70
C PHE A 151 -6.14 -1.18 6.10
N MET A 152 -6.82 -0.69 7.14
CA MET A 152 -6.64 -1.20 8.50
C MET A 152 -7.12 -2.65 8.64
N HIS A 153 -8.20 -3.03 7.96
CA HIS A 153 -8.61 -4.45 7.89
C HIS A 153 -7.56 -5.31 7.19
N ALA A 154 -6.93 -4.82 6.12
CA ALA A 154 -5.85 -5.53 5.45
C ALA A 154 -4.63 -5.74 6.38
N GLN A 155 -4.26 -4.70 7.15
CA GLN A 155 -3.21 -4.78 8.16
C GLN A 155 -3.55 -5.81 9.24
N TYR A 156 -4.76 -5.74 9.78
CA TYR A 156 -5.24 -6.69 10.79
C TYR A 156 -5.11 -8.14 10.30
N THR A 157 -5.62 -8.43 9.10
CA THR A 157 -5.52 -9.77 8.50
C THR A 157 -4.07 -10.20 8.30
N PHE A 158 -3.21 -9.31 7.79
CA PHE A 158 -1.78 -9.58 7.61
C PHE A 158 -1.11 -9.99 8.93
N PHE A 159 -1.30 -9.21 9.99
CA PHE A 159 -0.70 -9.52 11.29
C PHE A 159 -1.29 -10.79 11.91
N GLN A 160 -2.59 -11.03 11.77
CA GLN A 160 -3.22 -12.25 12.27
C GLN A 160 -2.66 -13.49 11.57
N GLN A 161 -2.53 -13.46 10.23
CA GLN A 161 -1.96 -14.56 9.45
C GLN A 161 -0.49 -14.80 9.80
N GLY A 162 0.31 -13.73 9.88
CA GLY A 162 1.72 -13.84 10.27
C GLY A 162 1.90 -14.37 11.69
N TYR A 163 1.06 -13.95 12.64
CA TYR A 163 1.07 -14.49 14.00
C TYR A 163 0.73 -15.99 14.02
N SER A 164 -0.35 -16.41 13.34
CA SER A 164 -0.75 -17.82 13.30
C SER A 164 0.38 -18.70 12.77
N LEU A 165 0.98 -18.29 11.64
CA LEU A 165 2.08 -19.01 11.02
C LEU A 165 3.29 -19.16 11.95
N LEU A 166 3.72 -18.07 12.59
CA LEU A 166 4.88 -18.10 13.49
C LEU A 166 4.57 -18.85 14.80
N HIS A 167 3.32 -18.78 15.27
CA HIS A 167 2.87 -19.52 16.43
C HIS A 167 2.85 -21.04 16.17
N GLU A 168 2.45 -21.47 14.97
CA GLU A 168 2.53 -22.87 14.55
C GLU A 168 3.97 -23.36 14.38
N LEU A 169 4.90 -22.47 14.00
CA LEU A 169 6.32 -22.77 13.86
C LEU A 169 7.09 -22.81 15.21
N ASP A 170 6.59 -22.13 16.24
CA ASP A 170 7.25 -21.98 17.55
C ASP A 170 7.68 -23.30 18.22
N PRO A 171 6.84 -24.37 18.26
CA PRO A 171 7.26 -25.65 18.82
C PRO A 171 8.46 -26.25 18.11
N TYR A 172 8.53 -26.11 16.78
CA TYR A 172 9.66 -26.59 15.99
C TYR A 172 10.94 -25.80 16.31
N MET A 173 10.85 -24.47 16.40
CA MET A 173 12.01 -23.63 16.75
C MET A 173 12.57 -23.98 18.14
N LYS A 174 11.69 -24.25 19.12
CA LYS A 174 12.11 -24.68 20.46
C LYS A 174 12.80 -26.05 20.46
N LYS A 175 12.28 -26.99 19.67
CA LYS A 175 12.91 -28.30 19.48
C LYS A 175 14.30 -28.14 18.86
N LEU A 176 14.39 -27.40 17.75
CA LEU A 176 15.64 -27.15 17.05
C LEU A 176 16.69 -26.48 17.95
N ALA A 177 16.29 -25.53 18.79
CA ALA A 177 17.18 -24.88 19.74
C ALA A 177 17.80 -25.89 20.74
N THR A 178 16.99 -26.83 21.23
CA THR A 178 17.47 -27.89 22.14
C THR A 178 18.44 -28.85 21.43
N GLU A 179 18.13 -29.22 20.18
CA GLU A 179 19.02 -30.07 19.37
C GLU A 179 20.35 -29.37 19.06
N LEU A 180 20.31 -28.05 18.82
CA LEU A 180 21.52 -27.25 18.60
C LEU A 180 22.41 -27.20 19.85
N ASP A 181 21.83 -27.01 21.04
CA ASP A 181 22.58 -27.04 22.30
C ASP A 181 23.30 -28.39 22.48
N GLN A 182 22.64 -29.49 22.14
CA GLN A 182 23.24 -30.83 22.20
C GLN A 182 24.39 -30.98 21.19
N LEU A 183 24.22 -30.52 19.94
CA LEU A 183 25.27 -30.56 18.92
C LEU A 183 26.54 -29.79 19.34
N VAL A 184 26.38 -28.67 20.05
CA VAL A 184 27.52 -27.90 20.57
C VAL A 184 28.29 -28.71 21.60
N ILE A 185 27.59 -29.42 22.50
CA ILE A 185 28.20 -30.28 23.51
C ILE A 185 28.94 -31.44 22.82
N ASP A 186 28.27 -32.14 21.90
CA ASP A 186 28.82 -33.28 21.19
C ASP A 186 30.06 -32.89 20.39
N SER A 187 30.01 -31.75 19.69
CA SER A 187 31.15 -31.19 18.96
C SER A 187 32.34 -30.87 19.87
N ALA A 188 32.10 -30.34 21.07
CA ALA A 188 33.17 -30.07 22.03
C ALA A 188 33.82 -31.35 22.56
N VAL A 189 33.03 -32.40 22.81
CA VAL A 189 33.53 -33.71 23.22
C VAL A 189 34.36 -34.34 22.09
N GLU A 190 33.83 -34.38 20.88
CA GLU A 190 34.52 -34.95 19.72
C GLU A 190 35.84 -34.24 19.44
N LYS A 191 35.85 -32.89 19.50
CA LYS A 191 37.08 -32.11 19.36
C LYS A 191 38.13 -32.53 20.39
N ARG A 192 37.75 -32.64 21.66
CA ARG A 192 38.67 -33.02 22.74
C ARG A 192 39.24 -34.42 22.52
N GLU A 193 38.41 -35.37 22.10
CA GLU A 193 38.86 -36.72 21.77
C GLU A 193 39.82 -36.74 20.58
N MET A 194 39.53 -35.97 19.54
CA MET A 194 40.38 -35.85 18.36
C MET A 194 41.72 -35.19 18.69
N GLU A 195 41.74 -34.16 19.52
CA GLU A 195 42.97 -33.55 20.03
C GLU A 195 43.81 -34.55 20.84
N HIS A 196 43.15 -35.37 21.68
CA HIS A 196 43.84 -36.41 22.44
C HIS A 196 44.44 -37.50 21.53
N LYS A 197 43.66 -38.00 20.55
CA LYS A 197 44.14 -38.97 19.56
C LYS A 197 45.32 -38.42 18.76
N HIS A 198 45.23 -37.16 18.32
CA HIS A 198 46.30 -36.48 17.59
C HIS A 198 47.58 -36.39 18.42
N ALA A 199 47.50 -36.01 19.70
CA ALA A 199 48.65 -35.94 20.61
C ALA A 199 49.31 -37.32 20.82
N LEU A 200 48.51 -38.39 20.98
CA LEU A 200 49.03 -39.76 21.13
C LEU A 200 49.76 -40.24 19.86
N ILE A 201 49.23 -39.93 18.67
CA ILE A 201 49.88 -40.28 17.41
C ILE A 201 51.23 -39.55 17.30
N GLN A 202 51.25 -38.23 17.54
CA GLN A 202 52.49 -37.45 17.52
C GLN A 202 53.57 -38.01 18.45
N GLN A 203 53.21 -38.39 19.68
CA GLN A 203 54.16 -39.00 20.62
C GLN A 203 54.74 -40.31 20.07
N ARG A 204 53.93 -41.17 19.44
CA ARG A 204 54.40 -42.44 18.87
C ARG A 204 55.30 -42.24 17.65
N THR A 205 55.01 -41.26 16.80
CA THR A 205 55.82 -40.97 15.60
C THR A 205 57.16 -40.31 15.93
N LEU A 206 57.26 -39.59 17.06
CA LEU A 206 58.52 -38.97 17.54
C LEU A 206 59.42 -39.94 18.30
N LEU A 207 58.89 -41.10 18.73
CA LEU A 207 59.61 -42.14 19.47
C LEU A 207 60.09 -43.30 18.59
N GLN A 208 59.85 -43.25 17.28
CA GLN A 208 60.36 -44.19 16.26
C GLN A 208 61.35 -43.47 15.34
#